data_AF-A0A959UTD4-F1
#
_entry.id   AF-A0A959UTD4-F1
#
_cell.length_a   1.000
_cell.length_b   1.000
_cell.length_c   1.000
_cell.angle_alpha   90.00
_cell.angle_beta   90.00
_cell.angle_gamma   90.00
#
_symmetry.space_group_name_H-M   'P 1'
#
loop_
_entity.id
_entity.type
_entity.pdbx_description
1 polymer ?
#
loop_
_entity_poly.entity_id
_entity_poly.type
_entity_poly.pdbx_seq_one_letter_code
_entity_poly.pdbx_strand_id
1 'polypeptide(L)' 'TEDFPRLRFGVGNDFPRGRQADFVLSPWDEAEREALPALLGKAADAVRDVTFLGLARAMNQHNSR' A
#
# COMPACT_ATOMS: atom_id res chain seq x y z
N THR A 1 -1.08 -4.50 22.65
CA THR A 1 -0.02 -3.52 22.35
C THR A 1 -0.07 -3.27 20.85
N GLU A 2 -0.42 -2.06 20.41
CA GLU A 2 -0.55 -1.66 19.00
C GLU A 2 0.73 -1.02 18.45
N ASP A 3 1.80 -0.99 19.25
CA ASP A 3 3.05 -0.28 18.94
C ASP A 3 3.97 -1.08 18.01
N PHE A 4 3.55 -1.23 16.77
CA PHE A 4 4.42 -1.75 15.70
C PHE A 4 4.19 -0.99 14.39
N PRO A 5 5.24 -0.84 13.57
CA PRO A 5 5.12 -0.15 12.28
C PRO A 5 4.26 -0.97 11.31
N ARG A 6 3.39 -0.27 10.57
CA ARG A 6 2.49 -0.85 9.56
C ARG A 6 2.70 -0.16 8.23
N LEU A 7 2.90 -0.95 7.17
CA LEU A 7 2.87 -0.45 5.79
C LEU A 7 1.43 -0.53 5.27
N ARG A 8 0.86 0.59 4.84
CA ARG A 8 -0.51 0.65 4.30
C ARG A 8 -0.46 0.76 2.79
N PHE A 9 -1.00 -0.25 2.11
CA PHE A 9 -1.22 -0.22 0.67
C PHE A 9 -2.66 0.22 0.39
N GLY A 10 -2.82 1.31 -0.35
CA GLY A 10 -4.14 1.82 -0.72
C GLY A 10 -4.71 1.04 -1.90
N VAL A 11 -5.84 0.37 -1.69
CA VAL A 11 -6.57 -0.36 -2.74
C VAL A 11 -7.79 0.42 -3.26
N GLY A 12 -7.96 1.68 -2.85
CA GLY A 12 -9.13 2.48 -3.19
C GLY A 12 -10.32 2.26 -2.25
N ASN A 13 -11.43 2.95 -2.57
CA ASN A 13 -12.67 2.90 -1.80
C ASN A 13 -13.92 3.01 -2.70
N ASP A 14 -13.80 2.64 -3.97
CA ASP A 14 -14.88 2.76 -4.94
C ASP A 14 -15.84 1.57 -4.84
N PHE A 15 -16.69 1.59 -3.81
CA PHE A 15 -17.73 0.60 -3.61
C PHE A 15 -18.98 1.23 -2.99
N PRO A 16 -20.18 0.75 -3.35
CA PRO A 16 -21.41 1.17 -2.69
C PRO A 16 -21.44 0.71 -1.23
N ARG A 17 -22.13 1.47 -0.37
CA ARG A 17 -22.32 1.10 1.05
C ARG A 17 -22.82 -0.33 1.17
N GLY A 18 -22.12 -1.14 1.96
CA GLY A 18 -22.48 -2.55 2.21
C GLY A 18 -21.77 -3.58 1.32
N ARG A 19 -20.99 -3.17 0.30
CA ARG A 19 -20.24 -4.10 -0.59
C ARG A 19 -18.72 -4.10 -0.39
N GLN A 20 -18.26 -3.78 0.81
CA GLN A 20 -16.83 -3.78 1.16
C GLN A 20 -16.18 -5.15 0.97
N ALA A 21 -16.88 -6.22 1.39
CA ALA A 21 -16.38 -7.57 1.27
C ALA A 21 -16.22 -7.98 -0.20
N ASP A 22 -17.22 -7.66 -1.03
CA ASP A 22 -17.18 -7.96 -2.47
C ASP A 22 -16.03 -7.22 -3.16
N PHE A 23 -15.79 -5.95 -2.80
CA PHE A 23 -14.71 -5.15 -3.35
C PHE A 23 -13.33 -5.76 -3.09
N VAL A 24 -13.04 -6.17 -1.86
CA VAL A 24 -11.74 -6.75 -1.47
C VAL A 24 -11.52 -8.15 -2.06
N LEU A 25 -12.60 -8.88 -2.38
CA LEU A 25 -12.56 -10.20 -3.01
C LEU A 25 -12.62 -10.16 -4.54
N SER A 26 -12.88 -9.00 -5.12
CA SER A 26 -12.96 -8.82 -6.57
C SER A 26 -11.56 -8.78 -7.19
N PRO A 27 -11.40 -9.24 -8.43
CA PRO A 27 -10.16 -9.04 -9.16
C PRO A 27 -9.97 -7.56 -9.48
N TRP A 28 -8.71 -7.15 -9.63
CA TRP A 28 -8.33 -5.83 -10.09
C TRP A 28 -8.77 -5.58 -11.54
N ASP A 29 -9.15 -4.34 -11.85
CA ASP A 29 -9.42 -3.92 -13.23
C ASP A 29 -8.13 -3.82 -14.05
N GLU A 30 -8.23 -3.75 -15.38
CA GLU A 30 -7.05 -3.77 -16.26
C GLU A 30 -6.12 -2.58 -16.00
N ALA A 31 -6.68 -1.37 -15.84
CA ALA A 31 -5.91 -0.17 -15.53
C ALA A 31 -5.19 -0.26 -14.18
N GLU A 32 -5.82 -0.89 -13.18
CA GLU A 32 -5.19 -1.11 -11.88
C GLU A 32 -4.09 -2.16 -11.99
N ARG A 33 -4.31 -3.24 -12.75
CA ARG A 33 -3.30 -4.27 -13.01
C ARG A 33 -2.05 -3.73 -13.68
N GLU A 34 -2.19 -2.79 -14.61
CA GLU A 34 -1.04 -2.12 -15.23
C GLU A 34 -0.26 -1.26 -14.21
N ALA A 35 -0.94 -0.62 -13.26
CA ALA A 35 -0.31 0.21 -12.24
C ALA A 35 0.29 -0.60 -11.07
N LEU A 36 -0.24 -1.79 -10.78
CA LEU A 36 0.15 -2.64 -9.64
C LEU A 36 1.66 -2.91 -9.56
N PRO A 37 2.38 -3.31 -10.62
CA PRO A 37 3.80 -3.58 -10.54
C PRO A 37 4.62 -2.39 -10.05
N ALA A 38 4.29 -1.18 -10.49
CA ALA A 38 4.98 0.03 -10.06
C ALA A 38 4.71 0.35 -8.58
N LEU A 39 3.46 0.18 -8.14
CA LEU A 39 3.07 0.39 -6.74
C LEU A 39 3.70 -0.66 -5.81
N LEU A 40 3.74 -1.92 -6.23
CA LEU A 40 4.39 -3.01 -5.51
C LEU A 40 5.90 -2.80 -5.41
N GLY A 41 6.53 -2.29 -6.47
CA GLY A 41 7.95 -1.91 -6.46
C GLY A 41 8.25 -0.88 -5.38
N LYS A 42 7.48 0.21 -5.33
CA LYS A 42 7.59 1.24 -4.28
C LYS A 42 7.39 0.67 -2.87
N ALA A 43 6.40 -0.21 -2.70
CA ALA A 43 6.15 -0.87 -1.42
C ALA A 43 7.34 -1.75 -0.98
N ALA A 44 7.94 -2.49 -1.92
CA ALA A 44 9.12 -3.30 -1.66
C ALA A 44 10.34 -2.43 -1.29
N ASP A 45 10.54 -1.29 -1.96
CA ASP A 45 11.58 -0.32 -1.61
C ASP A 45 11.37 0.25 -0.21
N ALA A 46 10.14 0.60 0.15
CA ALA A 46 9.82 1.09 1.49
C ALA A 46 10.16 0.07 2.58
N VAL A 47 9.85 -1.22 2.39
CA VAL A 47 10.20 -2.27 3.34
C VAL A 47 11.73 -2.41 3.48
N ARG A 48 12.46 -2.37 2.36
CA ARG A 48 13.93 -2.41 2.38
C ARG A 48 14.49 -1.22 3.15
N ASP A 49 14.03 -0.02 2.87
CA ASP A 49 14.53 1.20 3.52
C ASP A 49 14.24 1.24 5.02
N VAL A 50 13.10 0.70 5.46
CA VAL A 50 12.82 0.56 6.90
C VAL A 50 13.91 -0.30 7.57
N THR A 51 14.37 -1.36 6.92
CA THR A 51 15.41 -2.25 7.45
C THR A 51 16.83 -1.67 7.38
N PHE A 52 17.17 -0.92 6.32
CA PHE A 52 18.53 -0.41 6.11
C PHE A 52 18.76 1.03 6.62
N LEU A 53 17.77 1.92 6.47
CA LEU A 53 17.89 3.34 6.79
C LEU A 53 17.21 3.73 8.10
N GLY A 54 16.35 2.84 8.63
CA GLY A 54 15.53 3.06 9.81
C GLY A 54 14.19 3.74 9.52
N LEU A 55 13.24 3.55 10.43
CA LEU A 55 11.82 3.92 10.24
C LEU A 55 11.60 5.39 9.85
N ALA A 56 12.23 6.33 10.56
CA ALA A 56 12.01 7.76 10.33
C ALA A 56 12.44 8.22 8.93
N ARG A 57 13.59 7.73 8.43
CA ARG A 57 14.09 8.07 7.10
C ARG A 57 13.27 7.42 6.00
N ALA A 58 12.86 6.17 6.18
CA ALA A 58 11.99 5.48 5.24
C ALA A 58 10.62 6.19 5.14
N MET A 59 10.03 6.58 6.26
CA MET A 59 8.78 7.33 6.27
C MET A 59 8.89 8.67 5.54
N ASN A 60 9.97 9.43 5.73
CA ASN A 60 10.14 10.72 5.05
C ASN A 60 10.33 10.57 3.52
N GLN A 61 10.88 9.45 3.04
CA GLN A 61 11.08 9.22 1.60
C GLN A 61 9.81 8.71 0.92
N HIS A 62 9.09 7.77 1.56
CA HIS A 62 7.98 7.04 0.94
C HIS A 62 6.60 7.62 1.24
N ASN A 63 6.43 8.38 2.34
CA ASN A 63 5.15 9.02 2.67
C ASN A 63 5.04 10.47 2.16
N SER A 64 5.90 10.85 1.22
CA SER A 64 5.87 12.17 0.57
C SER A 64 4.52 12.39 -0.10
N ARG A 65 3.85 13.49 0.25
CA ARG A 65 2.62 13.95 -0.38
C ARG A 65 2.92 14.63 -1.71
#